data_AF-A0A7S6S5P5-F1
#
_entry.id   AF-A0A7S6S5P5-F1
#
_cell.length_a   1.000
_cell.length_b   1.000
_cell.length_c   1.000
_cell.angle_alpha   90.00
_cell.angle_beta   90.00
_cell.angle_gamma   90.00
#
_symmetry.space_group_name_H-M   'P 1'
#
loop_
_entity.id
_entity.type
_entity.pdbx_description
1 polymer ?
#
loop_
_entity_poly.entity_id
_entity_poly.type
_entity_poly.pdbx_seq_one_letter_code
_entity_poly.pdbx_strand_id
1 'polypeptide(L)'
;MTSRIASLASMLFALCLTLWITALGAAGVTAAFVFATLPDLHIAIPAYEAFQPGDPKAHGLLASGKILERVFTAADFAQFALVPLTLLWLIASIAARRAAGDDDSRFRRPGNIVRLALTLLAAGLFIIHAAMLAPRFNRHLRSYWAAAQAGQHDSAAVSKAEMDLLHPRMSLILQTNFVLLLVVAGMSGWMSVSHAPSRRLGQELDEPLLARPLKQPTSP
;
A
#
# COMPACT_ATOMS: atom_id res chain seq x y z
N MET A 1 31.08 -7.22 4.88
CA MET A 1 30.48 -6.21 3.98
C MET A 1 29.10 -6.63 3.49
N THR A 2 28.94 -7.87 3.02
CA THR A 2 27.68 -8.48 2.56
C THR A 2 26.51 -8.39 3.55
N SER A 3 26.77 -8.55 4.86
CA SER A 3 25.75 -8.40 5.91
C SER A 3 25.13 -7.01 5.99
N ARG A 4 25.92 -5.94 5.80
CA ARG A 4 25.42 -4.55 5.82
C ARG A 4 24.50 -4.28 4.62
N ILE A 5 24.84 -4.83 3.46
CA ILE A 5 24.04 -4.71 2.23
C ILE A 5 22.68 -5.41 2.41
N ALA A 6 22.67 -6.61 2.98
CA ALA A 6 21.42 -7.34 3.27
C ALA A 6 20.50 -6.59 4.24
N SER A 7 21.07 -5.98 5.28
CA SER A 7 20.32 -5.15 6.23
C SER A 7 19.74 -3.91 5.56
N LEU A 8 20.55 -3.17 4.79
CA LEU A 8 20.10 -1.99 4.06
C LEU A 8 18.96 -2.33 3.09
N ALA A 9 19.12 -3.38 2.28
CA ALA A 9 18.08 -3.83 1.35
C ALA A 9 16.78 -4.23 2.07
N SER A 10 16.89 -4.86 3.26
CA SER A 10 15.72 -5.21 4.06
C SER A 10 15.00 -3.98 4.62
N MET A 11 15.75 -2.95 5.04
CA MET A 11 15.18 -1.67 5.50
C MET A 11 14.49 -0.92 4.37
N LEU A 12 15.11 -0.86 3.19
CA LEU A 12 14.53 -0.20 2.01
C LEU A 12 13.28 -0.93 1.52
N PHE A 13 13.28 -2.27 1.53
CA PHE A 13 12.08 -3.06 1.27
C PHE A 13 10.94 -2.70 2.23
N ALA A 14 11.21 -2.68 3.55
CA ALA A 14 10.19 -2.36 4.54
C ALA A 14 9.65 -0.92 4.38
N LEU A 15 10.52 0.03 4.06
CA LEU A 15 10.13 1.41 3.78
C LEU A 15 9.22 1.50 2.55
N CYS A 16 9.62 0.92 1.42
CA CYS A 16 8.81 0.92 0.19
C CYS A 16 7.47 0.24 0.39
N LEU A 17 7.45 -0.91 1.08
CA LEU A 17 6.22 -1.63 1.41
C LEU A 17 5.29 -0.77 2.28
N THR A 18 5.81 -0.10 3.30
CA THR A 18 5.03 0.77 4.18
C THR A 18 4.45 1.95 3.42
N LEU A 19 5.25 2.60 2.56
CA LEU A 19 4.77 3.68 1.70
C LEU A 19 3.68 3.20 0.73
N TRP A 20 3.80 1.99 0.21
CA TRP A 20 2.80 1.42 -0.69
C TRP A 20 1.47 1.18 0.05
N ILE A 21 1.52 0.57 1.25
CA ILE A 21 0.36 0.40 2.12
C ILE A 21 -0.29 1.74 2.44
N THR A 22 0.51 2.75 2.83
CA THR A 22 0.03 4.08 3.17
C THR A 22 -0.67 4.75 1.98
N ALA A 23 -0.12 4.63 0.76
CA ALA A 23 -0.74 5.21 -0.43
C ALA A 23 -2.15 4.63 -0.69
N LEU A 24 -2.30 3.29 -0.61
CA LEU A 24 -3.63 2.65 -0.74
C LEU A 24 -4.57 3.05 0.40
N GLY A 25 -4.08 2.98 1.65
CA GLY A 25 -4.86 3.28 2.84
C GLY A 25 -5.37 4.73 2.84
N ALA A 26 -4.49 5.69 2.53
CA ALA A 26 -4.85 7.10 2.45
C ALA A 26 -5.91 7.36 1.37
N ALA A 27 -5.77 6.75 0.19
CA ALA A 27 -6.77 6.87 -0.88
C ALA A 27 -8.13 6.28 -0.46
N GLY A 28 -8.13 5.10 0.17
CA GLY A 28 -9.35 4.46 0.67
C GLY A 28 -10.06 5.26 1.78
N VAL A 29 -9.31 5.75 2.76
CA VAL A 29 -9.84 6.59 3.85
C VAL A 29 -10.38 7.91 3.29
N THR A 30 -9.65 8.53 2.36
CA THR A 30 -10.09 9.76 1.70
C THR A 30 -11.40 9.53 0.95
N ALA A 31 -11.52 8.43 0.19
CA ALA A 31 -12.75 8.08 -0.51
C ALA A 31 -13.94 7.90 0.43
N ALA A 32 -13.75 7.17 1.53
CA ALA A 32 -14.79 6.98 2.54
C ALA A 32 -15.27 8.31 3.13
N PHE A 33 -14.35 9.20 3.50
CA PHE A 33 -14.70 10.50 4.07
C PHE A 33 -15.37 11.44 3.06
N VAL A 34 -14.83 11.53 1.85
CA VAL A 34 -15.31 12.42 0.78
C VAL A 34 -16.71 12.03 0.30
N PHE A 35 -17.00 10.73 0.17
CA PHE A 35 -18.35 10.26 -0.18
C PHE A 35 -19.35 10.34 0.97
N ALA A 36 -18.88 10.27 2.23
CA ALA A 36 -19.75 10.41 3.39
C ALA A 36 -20.13 11.87 3.71
N THR A 37 -19.30 12.85 3.32
CA THR A 37 -19.46 14.24 3.78
C THR A 37 -19.94 15.21 2.70
N LEU A 38 -19.39 15.17 1.48
CA LEU A 38 -19.74 16.15 0.44
C LEU A 38 -21.21 16.16 0.03
N PRO A 39 -21.92 15.02 -0.09
CA PRO A 39 -23.35 15.03 -0.41
C PRO A 39 -24.20 15.81 0.59
N ASP A 40 -23.80 15.85 1.86
CA ASP A 40 -24.54 16.52 2.92
C ASP A 40 -24.18 18.00 3.09
N LEU A 41 -23.13 18.49 2.41
CA LEU A 41 -22.76 19.90 2.40
C LEU A 41 -23.59 20.75 1.43
N HIS A 42 -24.51 20.12 0.69
CA HIS A 42 -25.39 20.76 -0.27
C HIS A 42 -24.68 21.66 -1.29
N ILE A 43 -23.53 21.21 -1.79
CA ILE A 43 -22.71 21.97 -2.74
C ILE A 43 -23.48 22.14 -4.05
N ALA A 44 -23.54 23.35 -4.58
CA ALA A 44 -24.05 23.62 -5.91
C ALA A 44 -22.89 23.75 -6.92
N ILE A 45 -22.98 23.05 -8.06
CA ILE A 45 -22.02 23.20 -9.16
C ILE A 45 -22.78 23.78 -10.36
N PRO A 46 -22.70 25.10 -10.62
CA PRO A 46 -23.51 25.75 -11.66
C PRO A 46 -23.40 25.10 -13.04
N ALA A 47 -22.21 24.58 -13.39
CA ALA A 47 -21.98 23.87 -14.65
C ALA A 47 -22.80 22.56 -14.82
N TYR A 48 -23.43 22.05 -13.77
CA TYR A 48 -24.18 20.80 -13.75
C TYR A 48 -25.67 20.98 -13.39
N GLU A 49 -26.15 22.23 -13.28
CA GLU A 49 -27.52 22.53 -12.86
C GLU A 49 -28.58 21.88 -13.77
N ALA A 50 -28.30 21.75 -15.06
CA ALA A 50 -29.17 21.08 -16.03
C ALA A 50 -29.31 19.56 -15.81
N PHE A 51 -28.38 18.92 -15.08
CA PHE A 51 -28.35 17.47 -14.92
C PHE A 51 -29.32 16.93 -13.88
N GLN A 52 -29.51 17.65 -12.77
CA GLN A 52 -30.44 17.31 -11.69
C GLN A 52 -30.83 18.61 -10.95
N PRO A 53 -31.70 19.43 -11.57
CA PRO A 53 -32.04 20.73 -11.02
C PRO A 53 -32.67 20.57 -9.64
N GLY A 54 -32.07 21.24 -8.64
CA GLY A 54 -32.56 21.20 -7.27
C GLY A 54 -32.18 19.95 -6.46
N ASP A 55 -31.30 19.06 -6.95
CA ASP A 55 -30.75 17.97 -6.16
C ASP A 55 -29.32 18.29 -5.65
N PRO A 56 -29.19 18.86 -4.44
CA PRO A 56 -27.88 19.19 -3.87
C PRO A 56 -27.03 17.96 -3.53
N LYS A 57 -27.64 16.78 -3.32
CA LYS A 57 -26.87 15.56 -3.02
C LYS A 57 -26.17 15.04 -4.26
N ALA A 58 -26.84 15.10 -5.41
CA ALA A 58 -26.26 14.71 -6.69
C ALA A 58 -25.05 15.56 -7.07
N HIS A 59 -25.12 16.86 -6.81
CA HIS A 59 -23.99 17.77 -6.99
C HIS A 59 -22.83 17.45 -6.04
N GLY A 60 -23.10 17.11 -4.78
CA GLY A 60 -22.09 16.64 -3.85
C GLY A 60 -21.39 15.37 -4.34
N LEU A 61 -22.12 14.38 -4.86
CA LEU A 61 -21.55 13.16 -5.45
C LEU A 61 -20.69 13.45 -6.70
N LEU A 62 -21.12 14.39 -7.54
CA LEU A 62 -20.32 14.86 -8.68
C LEU A 62 -19.00 15.49 -8.22
N ALA A 63 -19.05 16.33 -7.18
CA ALA A 63 -17.85 16.91 -6.57
C ALA A 63 -16.93 15.83 -5.99
N SER A 64 -17.49 14.85 -5.26
CA SER A 64 -16.73 13.71 -4.71
C SER A 64 -15.97 12.97 -5.80
N GLY A 65 -16.64 12.64 -6.92
CA GLY A 65 -16.01 11.95 -8.04
C GLY A 65 -14.81 12.71 -8.61
N LYS A 66 -14.93 14.03 -8.80
CA LYS A 66 -13.85 14.87 -9.36
C LYS A 66 -12.66 14.98 -8.42
N ILE A 67 -12.90 15.11 -7.13
CA ILE A 67 -11.85 15.15 -6.11
C ILE A 67 -11.12 13.80 -6.08
N LEU A 68 -11.87 12.70 -6.04
CA LEU A 68 -11.31 11.37 -5.91
C LEU A 68 -10.58 10.88 -7.16
N GLU A 69 -10.96 11.32 -8.38
CA GLU A 69 -10.15 11.02 -9.57
C GLU A 69 -8.70 11.48 -9.39
N ARG A 70 -8.49 12.67 -8.80
CA ARG A 70 -7.14 13.21 -8.55
C ARG A 70 -6.40 12.43 -7.46
N VAL A 71 -7.10 12.09 -6.38
CA VAL A 71 -6.53 11.29 -5.27
C VAL A 71 -6.13 9.90 -5.76
N PHE A 72 -7.00 9.20 -6.47
CA PHE A 72 -6.71 7.88 -7.03
C PHE A 72 -5.61 7.94 -8.08
N THR A 73 -5.60 8.95 -8.94
CA THR A 73 -4.49 9.15 -9.91
C THR A 73 -3.15 9.32 -9.20
N ALA A 74 -3.10 10.12 -8.13
CA ALA A 74 -1.88 10.30 -7.34
C ALA A 74 -1.45 8.99 -6.65
N ALA A 75 -2.40 8.23 -6.09
CA ALA A 75 -2.14 6.93 -5.51
C ALA A 75 -1.61 5.94 -6.55
N ASP A 76 -2.17 5.91 -7.76
CA ASP A 76 -1.69 5.06 -8.86
C ASP A 76 -0.26 5.41 -9.26
N PHE A 77 0.07 6.70 -9.38
CA PHE A 77 1.46 7.11 -9.64
C PHE A 77 2.42 6.67 -8.53
N ALA A 78 2.01 6.80 -7.26
CA ALA A 78 2.81 6.30 -6.14
C ALA A 78 3.01 4.78 -6.24
N GLN A 79 1.96 4.01 -6.54
CA GLN A 79 2.03 2.56 -6.74
C GLN A 79 2.93 2.19 -7.91
N PHE A 80 2.85 2.89 -9.04
CA PHE A 80 3.72 2.66 -10.21
C PHE A 80 5.21 2.74 -9.86
N ALA A 81 5.60 3.64 -8.95
CA ALA A 81 6.97 3.74 -8.46
C ALA A 81 7.28 2.70 -7.36
N LEU A 82 6.37 2.52 -6.39
CA LEU A 82 6.62 1.72 -5.19
C LEU A 82 6.58 0.21 -5.45
N VAL A 83 5.74 -0.28 -6.38
CA VAL A 83 5.65 -1.70 -6.74
C VAL A 83 7.01 -2.25 -7.20
N PRO A 84 7.67 -1.70 -8.25
CA PRO A 84 8.95 -2.21 -8.72
C PRO A 84 10.06 -2.01 -7.70
N LEU A 85 10.07 -0.91 -6.95
CA LEU A 85 11.07 -0.68 -5.89
C LEU A 85 10.93 -1.70 -4.75
N THR A 86 9.70 -2.02 -4.33
CA THR A 86 9.44 -3.02 -3.30
C THR A 86 9.93 -4.40 -3.75
N LEU A 87 9.63 -4.81 -5.00
CA LEU A 87 10.12 -6.07 -5.55
C LEU A 87 11.65 -6.09 -5.68
N LEU A 88 12.25 -5.00 -6.18
CA LEU A 88 13.70 -4.87 -6.33
C LEU A 88 14.40 -5.06 -4.98
N TRP A 89 13.98 -4.33 -3.94
CA TRP A 89 14.60 -4.42 -2.62
C TRP A 89 14.34 -5.74 -1.93
N LEU A 90 13.17 -6.36 -2.14
CA LEU A 90 12.89 -7.71 -1.69
C LEU A 90 13.87 -8.71 -2.31
N ILE A 91 14.00 -8.70 -3.63
CA ILE A 91 14.91 -9.59 -4.37
C ILE A 91 16.36 -9.33 -3.99
N ALA A 92 16.78 -8.07 -3.88
CA ALA A 92 18.12 -7.69 -3.45
C ALA A 92 18.43 -8.18 -2.02
N SER A 93 17.47 -8.05 -1.09
CA SER A 93 17.62 -8.55 0.28
C SER A 93 17.79 -10.07 0.33
N ILE A 94 17.06 -10.78 -0.54
CA ILE A 94 17.16 -12.22 -0.72
C ILE A 94 18.55 -12.52 -1.32
N ALA A 95 18.90 -11.99 -2.50
CA ALA A 95 20.19 -12.24 -3.15
C ALA A 95 21.41 -11.94 -2.26
N ALA A 96 21.42 -10.81 -1.54
CA ALA A 96 22.53 -10.41 -0.66
C ALA A 96 22.74 -11.40 0.50
N ARG A 97 21.65 -11.94 1.08
CA ARG A 97 21.74 -12.98 2.12
C ARG A 97 22.28 -14.29 1.57
N ARG A 98 21.96 -14.64 0.32
CA ARG A 98 22.51 -15.82 -0.36
C ARG A 98 24.02 -15.68 -0.55
N ALA A 99 24.44 -14.54 -1.06
CA ALA A 99 25.85 -14.25 -1.36
C ALA A 99 26.71 -14.15 -0.10
N ALA A 100 26.11 -13.81 1.06
CA ALA A 100 26.80 -13.78 2.34
C ALA A 100 27.21 -15.16 2.86
N GLY A 101 26.83 -16.25 2.18
CA GLY A 101 27.11 -17.61 2.66
C GLY A 101 26.43 -17.89 4.00
N ASP A 102 25.27 -17.25 4.25
CA ASP A 102 24.41 -17.54 5.39
C ASP A 102 23.75 -18.92 5.13
N ASP A 103 24.60 -19.96 5.12
CA ASP A 103 24.36 -21.36 4.73
C ASP A 103 23.44 -22.09 5.72
N ASP A 104 23.14 -21.42 6.82
CA ASP A 104 22.27 -21.89 7.88
C ASP A 104 20.81 -21.93 7.42
N SER A 105 20.43 -22.79 6.46
CA SER A 105 19.05 -23.16 6.04
C SER A 105 18.04 -22.04 5.72
N ARG A 106 18.42 -20.77 5.90
CA ARG A 106 17.58 -19.57 5.97
C ARG A 106 17.01 -19.18 4.61
N PHE A 107 17.70 -19.56 3.55
CA PHE A 107 17.28 -19.31 2.17
C PHE A 107 16.17 -20.25 1.69
N ARG A 108 16.13 -21.47 2.24
CA ARG A 108 15.07 -22.45 1.97
C ARG A 108 13.85 -22.27 2.86
N ARG A 109 13.83 -21.26 3.74
CA ARG A 109 12.68 -21.04 4.59
C ARG A 109 11.47 -20.69 3.72
N PRO A 110 10.39 -21.48 3.79
CA PRO A 110 9.20 -21.28 2.97
C PRO A 110 8.65 -19.85 3.13
N GLY A 111 8.90 -19.18 4.26
CA GLY A 111 8.53 -17.79 4.49
C GLY A 111 9.04 -16.79 3.44
N ASN A 112 10.27 -16.91 2.93
CA ASN A 112 10.77 -15.98 1.89
C ASN A 112 10.09 -16.22 0.54
N ILE A 113 9.80 -17.48 0.21
CA ILE A 113 9.09 -17.87 -1.02
C ILE A 113 7.65 -17.38 -0.95
N VAL A 114 6.96 -17.62 0.17
CA VAL A 114 5.60 -17.14 0.41
C VAL A 114 5.56 -15.61 0.36
N ARG A 115 6.50 -14.92 1.00
CA ARG A 115 6.58 -13.45 0.99
C ARG A 115 6.75 -12.90 -0.43
N LEU A 116 7.64 -13.49 -1.22
CA LEU A 116 7.84 -13.12 -2.62
C LEU A 116 6.58 -13.40 -3.45
N ALA A 117 5.96 -14.57 -3.30
CA ALA A 117 4.74 -14.94 -4.00
C ALA A 117 3.58 -13.99 -3.69
N LEU A 118 3.37 -13.63 -2.42
CA LEU A 118 2.33 -12.67 -2.02
C LEU A 118 2.61 -11.27 -2.56
N THR A 119 3.88 -10.84 -2.58
CA THR A 119 4.27 -9.53 -3.14
C THR A 119 4.08 -9.49 -4.66
N LEU A 120 4.40 -10.58 -5.36
CA LEU A 120 4.14 -10.74 -6.79
C LEU A 120 2.64 -10.78 -7.10
N LEU A 121 1.84 -11.44 -6.27
CA LEU A 121 0.39 -11.46 -6.40
C LEU A 121 -0.20 -10.05 -6.22
N ALA A 122 0.24 -9.31 -5.20
CA ALA A 122 -0.14 -7.92 -4.98
C ALA A 122 0.24 -7.03 -6.19
N ALA A 123 1.46 -7.19 -6.71
CA ALA A 123 1.89 -6.49 -7.94
C ALA A 123 1.03 -6.86 -9.15
N GLY A 124 0.68 -8.14 -9.33
CA GLY A 124 -0.20 -8.60 -10.39
C GLY A 124 -1.61 -8.00 -10.30
N LEU A 125 -2.19 -7.93 -9.09
CA LEU A 125 -3.46 -7.26 -8.85
C LEU A 125 -3.40 -5.77 -9.20
N PHE A 126 -2.32 -5.08 -8.82
CA PHE A 126 -2.12 -3.69 -9.23
C PHE A 126 -2.02 -3.54 -10.75
N ILE A 127 -1.31 -4.42 -11.45
CA ILE A 127 -1.22 -4.39 -12.92
C ILE A 127 -2.60 -4.59 -13.56
N ILE A 128 -3.40 -5.55 -13.08
CA ILE A 128 -4.77 -5.75 -13.56
C ILE A 128 -5.62 -4.50 -13.32
N HIS A 129 -5.52 -3.89 -12.15
CA HIS A 129 -6.20 -2.64 -11.83
C HIS A 129 -5.80 -1.52 -12.79
N ALA A 130 -4.50 -1.22 -12.88
CA ALA A 130 -3.96 -0.08 -13.62
C ALA A 130 -4.11 -0.23 -15.15
N ALA A 131 -3.95 -1.45 -15.68
CA ALA A 131 -4.00 -1.67 -17.13
C ALA A 131 -5.41 -1.94 -17.66
N MET A 132 -6.29 -2.55 -16.85
CA MET A 132 -7.61 -3.01 -17.34
C MET A 132 -8.78 -2.27 -16.70
N LEU A 133 -8.81 -2.15 -15.38
CA LEU A 133 -10.00 -1.63 -14.69
C LEU A 133 -10.03 -0.10 -14.63
N ALA A 134 -8.96 0.53 -14.15
CA ALA A 134 -8.89 1.97 -13.98
C ALA A 134 -9.12 2.75 -15.29
N PRO A 135 -8.54 2.37 -16.45
CA PRO A 135 -8.79 3.07 -17.70
C PRO A 135 -10.25 2.96 -18.17
N ARG A 136 -10.87 1.79 -17.98
CA ARG A 136 -12.29 1.57 -18.33
C ARG A 136 -13.19 2.38 -17.42
N PHE A 137 -12.97 2.33 -16.11
CA PHE A 137 -13.75 3.09 -15.14
C PHE A 137 -13.64 4.59 -15.39
N ASN A 138 -12.42 5.12 -15.60
CA ASN A 138 -12.18 6.53 -15.86
C ASN A 138 -12.83 7.01 -17.17
N ARG A 139 -12.92 6.14 -18.19
CA ARG A 139 -13.65 6.45 -19.41
C ARG A 139 -15.14 6.68 -19.12
N HIS A 140 -15.79 5.73 -18.44
CA HIS A 140 -17.21 5.87 -18.08
C HIS A 140 -17.45 7.04 -17.13
N LEU A 141 -16.54 7.31 -16.19
CA LEU A 141 -16.60 8.47 -15.29
C LEU A 141 -16.57 9.80 -16.07
N ARG A 142 -15.67 9.94 -17.05
CA ARG A 142 -15.59 11.14 -17.90
C ARG A 142 -16.80 11.28 -18.82
N SER A 143 -17.28 10.17 -19.38
CA SER A 143 -18.53 10.16 -20.17
C SER A 143 -19.73 10.58 -19.32
N TYR A 144 -19.83 10.08 -18.10
CA TYR A 144 -20.85 10.49 -17.13
C TYR A 144 -20.79 11.99 -16.86
N TRP A 145 -19.61 12.54 -16.58
CA TRP A 145 -19.45 13.99 -16.34
C TRP A 145 -19.77 14.85 -17.56
N ALA A 146 -19.39 14.41 -18.76
CA ALA A 146 -19.69 15.14 -19.98
C ALA A 146 -21.19 15.15 -20.27
N ALA A 147 -21.85 14.00 -20.17
CA ALA A 147 -23.30 13.88 -20.33
C ALA A 147 -24.05 14.69 -19.26
N ALA A 148 -23.58 14.62 -18.01
CA ALA A 148 -24.17 15.39 -16.92
C ALA A 148 -24.04 16.91 -17.16
N GLN A 149 -22.85 17.39 -17.53
CA GLN A 149 -22.65 18.80 -17.86
C GLN A 149 -23.54 19.27 -19.02
N ALA A 150 -23.86 18.39 -19.97
CA ALA A 150 -24.75 18.67 -21.10
C ALA A 150 -26.25 18.48 -20.79
N GLY A 151 -26.65 18.11 -19.57
CA GLY A 151 -28.05 17.82 -19.22
C GLY A 151 -28.62 16.55 -19.86
N GLN A 152 -27.77 15.63 -20.32
CA GLN A 152 -28.18 14.40 -21.01
C GLN A 152 -28.38 13.25 -20.01
N HIS A 153 -29.56 13.19 -19.39
CA HIS A 153 -29.89 12.23 -18.33
C HIS A 153 -29.70 10.77 -18.74
N ASP A 154 -30.22 10.36 -19.90
CA ASP A 154 -30.15 8.96 -20.36
C ASP A 154 -28.71 8.51 -20.60
N SER A 155 -27.91 9.34 -21.28
CA SER A 155 -26.48 9.07 -21.54
C SER A 155 -25.67 8.96 -20.25
N ALA A 156 -25.97 9.81 -19.26
CA ALA A 156 -25.32 9.75 -17.97
C ALA A 156 -25.74 8.49 -17.18
N ALA A 157 -27.02 8.12 -17.23
CA ALA A 157 -27.53 6.91 -16.57
C ALA A 157 -26.85 5.65 -17.11
N VAL A 158 -26.65 5.54 -18.43
CA VAL A 158 -25.90 4.44 -19.06
C VAL A 158 -24.45 4.41 -18.55
N SER A 159 -23.76 5.56 -18.54
CA SER A 159 -22.37 5.63 -18.08
C SER A 159 -22.24 5.28 -16.59
N LYS A 160 -23.20 5.72 -15.76
CA LYS A 160 -23.26 5.39 -14.35
C LYS A 160 -23.50 3.89 -14.12
N ALA A 161 -24.40 3.27 -14.87
CA ALA A 161 -24.67 1.83 -14.75
C ALA A 161 -23.40 1.00 -15.02
N GLU A 162 -22.60 1.36 -16.03
CA GLU A 162 -21.32 0.71 -16.29
C GLU A 162 -20.31 0.91 -15.16
N MET A 163 -20.26 2.11 -14.57
CA MET A 163 -19.43 2.35 -13.38
C MET A 163 -19.88 1.49 -12.19
N ASP A 164 -21.18 1.39 -11.95
CA ASP A 164 -21.76 0.60 -10.85
C ASP A 164 -21.41 -0.90 -11.00
N LEU A 165 -21.32 -1.41 -12.23
CA LEU A 165 -20.87 -2.78 -12.50
C LEU A 165 -19.38 -2.99 -12.24
N LEU A 166 -18.54 -1.99 -12.52
CA LEU A 166 -17.08 -2.05 -12.36
C LEU A 166 -16.62 -1.79 -10.92
N HIS A 167 -17.34 -0.92 -10.20
CA HIS A 167 -16.94 -0.44 -8.87
C HIS A 167 -16.68 -1.59 -7.87
N PRO A 168 -17.58 -2.58 -7.68
CA PRO A 168 -17.33 -3.67 -6.74
C PRO A 168 -16.08 -4.49 -7.06
N ARG A 169 -15.76 -4.67 -8.35
CA ARG A 169 -14.57 -5.40 -8.80
C ARG A 169 -13.30 -4.61 -8.47
N MET A 170 -13.31 -3.30 -8.72
CA MET A 170 -12.21 -2.42 -8.34
C MET A 170 -12.00 -2.42 -6.82
N SER A 171 -13.07 -2.25 -6.05
CA SER A 171 -13.01 -2.29 -4.58
C SER A 171 -12.43 -3.60 -4.08
N LEU A 172 -12.89 -4.75 -4.61
CA LEU A 172 -12.39 -6.06 -4.21
C LEU A 172 -10.90 -6.23 -4.52
N ILE A 173 -10.43 -5.82 -5.70
CA ILE A 173 -9.02 -5.91 -6.07
C ILE A 173 -8.16 -5.04 -5.16
N LEU A 174 -8.54 -3.78 -4.92
CA LEU A 174 -7.79 -2.87 -4.07
C LEU A 174 -7.78 -3.32 -2.60
N GLN A 175 -8.90 -3.81 -2.09
CA GLN A 175 -9.00 -4.37 -0.74
C GLN A 175 -8.13 -5.61 -0.59
N THR A 176 -8.19 -6.54 -1.55
CA THR A 176 -7.36 -7.75 -1.55
C THR A 176 -5.88 -7.37 -1.60
N ASN A 177 -5.52 -6.42 -2.47
CA ASN A 177 -4.16 -5.91 -2.56
C ASN A 177 -3.68 -5.34 -1.21
N PHE A 178 -4.49 -4.49 -0.57
CA PHE A 178 -4.17 -3.93 0.74
C PHE A 178 -3.95 -5.01 1.82
N VAL A 179 -4.84 -6.01 1.90
CA VAL A 179 -4.72 -7.13 2.85
C VAL A 179 -3.44 -7.94 2.58
N LEU A 180 -3.12 -8.24 1.32
CA LEU A 180 -1.89 -8.95 0.96
C LEU A 180 -0.64 -8.20 1.43
N LEU A 181 -0.60 -6.87 1.22
CA LEU A 181 0.53 -6.05 1.67
C LEU A 181 0.65 -6.03 3.19
N LEU A 182 -0.47 -5.97 3.94
CA LEU A 182 -0.46 -6.08 5.40
C LEU A 182 0.07 -7.44 5.87
N VAL A 183 -0.32 -8.54 5.21
CA VAL A 183 0.21 -9.88 5.51
C VAL A 183 1.72 -9.94 5.27
N VAL A 184 2.20 -9.41 4.13
CA VAL A 184 3.63 -9.32 3.81
C VAL A 184 4.40 -8.50 4.85
N ALA A 185 3.83 -7.39 5.32
CA ALA A 185 4.41 -6.56 6.36
C ALA A 185 4.48 -7.30 7.71
N GLY A 186 3.38 -7.93 8.13
CA GLY A 186 3.31 -8.74 9.34
C GLY A 186 4.31 -9.90 9.34
N MET A 187 4.40 -10.64 8.23
CA MET A 187 5.41 -11.68 8.05
C MET A 187 6.84 -11.13 8.17
N SER A 188 7.11 -9.97 7.58
CA SER A 188 8.44 -9.35 7.63
C SER A 188 8.82 -8.88 9.04
N GLY A 189 7.86 -8.36 9.80
CA GLY A 189 8.03 -8.02 11.21
C GLY A 189 8.28 -9.25 12.09
N TRP A 190 7.44 -10.28 11.95
CA TRP A 190 7.58 -11.55 12.68
C TRP A 190 8.95 -12.22 12.45
N MET A 191 9.39 -12.23 11.20
CA MET A 191 10.71 -12.76 10.83
C MET A 191 11.85 -11.91 11.41
N SER A 192 11.66 -10.62 11.68
CA SER A 192 12.70 -9.79 12.30
C SER A 192 12.84 -10.03 13.80
N VAL A 193 11.71 -10.26 14.50
CA VAL A 193 11.68 -10.50 15.96
C VAL A 193 12.19 -11.88 16.33
N SER A 194 11.81 -12.92 15.59
CA SER A 194 12.24 -14.31 15.81
C SER A 194 13.74 -14.55 15.71
N HIS A 195 14.52 -13.55 15.29
CA HIS A 195 15.98 -13.61 15.16
C HIS A 195 16.71 -12.65 16.10
N ALA A 196 16.01 -12.00 17.04
CA ALA A 196 16.67 -11.24 18.09
C ALA A 196 17.56 -12.20 18.91
N PRO A 197 18.88 -11.99 18.97
CA PRO A 197 19.79 -12.93 19.60
C PRO A 197 19.52 -12.99 21.11
N SER A 198 18.91 -14.09 21.57
CA SER A 198 18.88 -14.50 22.98
C SER A 198 20.29 -14.66 23.59
N ARG A 199 21.34 -14.59 22.77
CA ARG A 199 22.74 -14.80 23.13
C ARG A 199 23.35 -13.76 24.07
N ARG A 200 22.83 -12.52 24.17
CA ARG A 200 23.42 -11.51 25.08
C ARG A 200 23.04 -11.69 26.55
N LEU A 201 21.84 -12.20 26.83
CA LEU A 201 21.40 -12.41 28.22
C LEU A 201 22.13 -13.59 28.89
N GLY A 202 22.54 -14.61 28.14
CA GLY A 202 23.37 -15.69 28.68
C GLY A 202 24.84 -15.29 28.89
N GLN A 203 25.42 -14.53 27.96
CA GLN A 203 26.83 -14.14 28.04
C GLN A 203 27.15 -13.11 29.14
N GLU A 204 26.20 -12.25 29.53
CA GLU A 204 26.38 -11.34 30.67
C GLU A 204 26.07 -11.99 32.03
N LEU A 205 25.29 -13.07 32.06
CA LEU A 205 25.01 -13.82 33.30
C LEU A 205 26.09 -14.87 33.61
N ASP A 206 26.80 -15.36 32.59
CA ASP A 206 27.92 -16.30 32.73
C ASP A 206 29.29 -15.60 32.87
N GLU A 207 29.38 -14.27 32.81
CA GLU A 207 30.57 -13.56 33.27
C GLU A 207 30.48 -13.46 34.80
N PRO A 208 31.23 -14.27 35.57
CA PRO A 208 31.11 -14.27 37.02
C PRO A 208 31.45 -12.87 37.53
N LEU A 209 30.49 -12.22 38.19
CA LEU A 209 30.67 -11.00 38.98
C LEU A 209 31.86 -11.06 39.97
N LEU A 210 32.43 -12.25 40.19
CA LEU A 210 33.61 -12.52 41.00
C LEU A 210 34.96 -12.21 40.30
N ALA A 211 34.99 -12.03 38.97
CA ALA A 211 36.24 -11.76 38.24
C ALA A 211 36.52 -10.28 38.01
N ARG A 212 35.67 -9.36 38.50
CA ARG A 212 35.93 -7.92 38.42
C ARG A 212 36.98 -7.57 39.48
N PRO A 213 38.25 -7.28 39.12
CA PRO A 213 39.26 -6.94 40.10
C PRO A 213 38.81 -5.69 40.85
N LEU A 214 38.74 -5.77 42.19
CA LEU A 214 38.50 -4.61 43.03
C LEU A 214 39.59 -3.59 42.69
N LYS A 215 39.15 -2.45 42.17
CA LYS A 215 40.00 -1.29 41.87
C LYS A 215 40.75 -0.95 43.16
N GLN A 216 42.04 -1.27 43.22
CA GLN A 216 42.84 -0.97 44.42
C GLN A 216 42.84 0.55 44.63
N PRO A 217 42.60 1.03 45.86
CA PRO A 217 42.66 2.45 46.15
C PRO A 217 44.08 2.93 45.87
N THR A 218 44.23 3.84 44.92
CA THR A 218 45.48 4.57 44.72
C THR A 218 45.68 5.48 45.93
N SER A 219 46.67 5.16 46.74
CA SER A 219 47.12 5.98 47.86
C SER A 219 47.61 7.35 47.35
N PRO A 220 47.32 8.45 48.05
CA PRO A 220 47.82 9.80 47.74
C PRO A 220 49.31 9.97 48.01
#